data_AF-A0A1S9T3A2-F1
#
_entry.id   AF-A0A1S9T3A2-F1
#
_cell.length_a   1.000
_cell.length_b   1.000
_cell.length_c   1.000
_cell.angle_alpha   90.00
_cell.angle_beta   90.00
_cell.angle_gamma   90.00
#
_symmetry.space_group_name_H-M   'P 1'
#
loop_
_entity.id
_entity.type
_entity.pdbx_description
1 polymer ?
#
loop_
_entity_poly.entity_id
_entity_poly.type
_entity_poly.pdbx_seq_one_letter_code
_entity_poly.pdbx_strand_id
1 'polypeptide(L)'
;HQDLDKFLKKELPHIYKEGILNDKTIGVDTVKDLKKHSEEIQKQKDDMTAAFKEHEQKLEKEIQFLNKELESKKKELLDLSEQLSQEMKIKAKGKEKKTEVVKKGLFKSEKVTKETGNWIIGTSELKRVQKMVNAAYVVKKDYERLQNTDLVQENQNLRVHGEYLKKENKELSYQFDDLYDSFQESQKENRKLNTEISSLKAHIKDLQTNIRVLYQQTKKVFKEQFKVFRGLVKNELDMKGIENQFEREYKKEIASRQRGYDMER
;
A
#
# COMPACT_ATOMS: atom_id res chain seq x y z
N HIS A 1 9.54 -22.89 9.09
CA HIS A 1 8.86 -22.96 7.78
C HIS A 1 7.34 -22.94 7.92
N GLN A 2 6.71 -23.86 8.67
CA GLN A 2 5.24 -23.90 8.80
C GLN A 2 4.61 -22.65 9.43
N ASP A 3 5.25 -22.04 10.44
CA ASP A 3 4.70 -20.83 11.09
C ASP A 3 4.81 -19.57 10.23
N LEU A 4 5.93 -19.42 9.51
CA LEU A 4 6.12 -18.34 8.54
C LEU A 4 5.13 -18.47 7.37
N ASP A 5 4.91 -19.68 6.88
CA ASP A 5 3.97 -19.96 5.80
C ASP A 5 2.51 -19.66 6.22
N LYS A 6 2.12 -20.04 7.44
CA LYS A 6 0.81 -19.67 8.02
C LYS A 6 0.64 -18.15 8.16
N PHE A 7 1.67 -17.46 8.62
CA PHE A 7 1.62 -16.02 8.83
C PHE A 7 1.52 -15.26 7.50
N LEU A 8 2.36 -15.57 6.53
CA LEU A 8 2.34 -14.94 5.20
C LEU A 8 1.02 -15.21 4.44
N LYS A 9 0.45 -16.42 4.57
CA LYS A 9 -0.85 -16.76 3.98
C LYS A 9 -2.02 -16.00 4.61
N LYS A 10 -1.88 -15.58 5.88
CA LYS A 10 -2.89 -14.80 6.60
C LYS A 10 -2.78 -13.30 6.30
N GLU A 11 -1.56 -12.76 6.32
CA GLU A 11 -1.33 -11.31 6.23
C GLU A 11 -1.22 -10.81 4.78
N LEU A 12 -0.74 -11.64 3.85
CA LEU A 12 -0.57 -11.27 2.43
C LEU A 12 -1.27 -12.24 1.46
N PRO A 13 -2.56 -12.57 1.65
CA PRO A 13 -3.23 -13.63 0.87
C PRO A 13 -3.33 -13.34 -0.63
N HIS A 14 -3.25 -12.06 -1.03
CA HIS A 14 -3.40 -11.64 -2.42
C HIS A 14 -2.11 -11.77 -3.24
N ILE A 15 -0.95 -11.78 -2.58
CA ILE A 15 0.36 -11.83 -3.24
C ILE A 15 1.21 -13.03 -2.79
N TYR A 16 0.78 -13.77 -1.78
CA TYR A 16 1.46 -14.96 -1.27
C TYR A 16 0.66 -16.24 -1.53
N LYS A 17 1.30 -17.25 -2.15
CA LYS A 17 0.70 -18.56 -2.41
C LYS A 17 1.73 -19.67 -2.23
N GLU A 18 1.68 -20.32 -1.06
CA GLU A 18 2.43 -21.56 -0.77
C GLU A 18 3.94 -21.46 -1.06
N GLY A 19 4.58 -20.43 -0.50
CA GLY A 19 6.00 -20.15 -0.70
C GLY A 19 6.34 -19.28 -1.91
N ILE A 20 5.33 -18.89 -2.70
CA ILE A 20 5.46 -17.96 -3.83
C ILE A 20 5.00 -16.59 -3.39
N LEU A 21 5.87 -15.58 -3.45
CA LEU A 21 5.55 -14.19 -3.17
C LEU A 21 5.67 -13.40 -4.47
N ASN A 22 4.58 -12.79 -4.93
CA ASN A 22 4.52 -11.97 -6.16
C ASN A 22 5.09 -12.72 -7.39
N ASP A 23 4.57 -13.93 -7.64
CA ASP A 23 4.96 -14.83 -8.74
C ASP A 23 6.44 -15.24 -8.75
N LYS A 24 7.15 -15.07 -7.63
CA LYS A 24 8.54 -15.50 -7.46
C LYS A 24 8.66 -16.51 -6.32
N THR A 25 9.32 -17.63 -6.59
CA THR A 25 9.74 -18.59 -5.57
C THR A 25 10.95 -18.03 -4.82
N ILE A 26 10.82 -17.84 -3.50
CA ILE A 26 11.94 -17.46 -2.63
C ILE A 26 12.43 -18.73 -1.93
N GLY A 27 13.45 -19.38 -2.52
CA GLY A 27 14.15 -20.51 -1.89
C GLY A 27 15.08 -19.97 -0.81
N VAL A 28 14.94 -20.45 0.43
CA VAL A 28 15.75 -20.01 1.56
C VAL A 28 16.38 -21.22 2.24
N ASP A 29 17.57 -21.59 1.80
CA ASP A 29 18.28 -22.77 2.31
C ASP A 29 19.12 -22.44 3.55
N THR A 30 19.54 -21.18 3.73
CA THR A 30 20.37 -20.75 4.87
C THR A 30 20.01 -19.36 5.43
N VAL A 31 20.39 -19.09 6.68
CA VAL A 31 20.27 -17.76 7.33
C VAL A 31 21.02 -16.66 6.55
N LYS A 32 22.03 -17.03 5.77
CA LYS A 32 22.76 -16.11 4.90
C LYS A 32 21.89 -15.64 3.74
N ASP A 33 21.01 -16.49 3.22
CA ASP A 33 20.06 -16.16 2.16
C ASP A 33 18.96 -15.24 2.68
N LEU A 34 18.48 -15.46 3.91
CA LEU A 34 17.57 -14.52 4.59
C LEU A 34 18.16 -13.12 4.73
N LYS A 35 19.44 -13.03 5.12
CA LYS A 35 20.11 -11.74 5.26
C LYS A 35 20.26 -11.04 3.91
N LYS A 36 20.65 -11.78 2.87
CA LYS A 36 20.77 -11.25 1.51
C LYS A 36 19.42 -10.75 0.98
N HIS A 37 18.35 -11.53 1.14
CA HIS A 37 17.01 -11.11 0.71
C HIS A 37 16.47 -9.93 1.53
N SER A 38 16.79 -9.86 2.83
CA SER A 38 16.45 -8.69 3.65
C SER A 38 17.11 -7.41 3.12
N GLU A 39 18.38 -7.48 2.72
CA GLU A 39 19.12 -6.35 2.14
C GLU A 39 18.57 -5.98 0.75
N GLU A 40 18.22 -6.97 -0.08
CA GLU A 40 17.57 -6.76 -1.38
C GLU A 40 16.19 -6.11 -1.26
N ILE A 41 15.37 -6.57 -0.30
CA ILE A 41 14.04 -6.01 -0.01
C ILE A 41 14.17 -4.55 0.46
N GLN A 42 15.14 -4.26 1.34
CA GLN A 42 15.38 -2.90 1.80
C GLN A 42 15.77 -1.98 0.64
N LYS A 43 16.70 -2.43 -0.21
CA LYS A 43 17.12 -1.66 -1.38
C LYS A 43 15.96 -1.41 -2.35
N GLN A 44 15.14 -2.43 -2.63
CA GLN A 44 13.95 -2.27 -3.46
C GLN A 44 12.94 -1.29 -2.85
N LYS A 45 12.75 -1.31 -1.52
CA LYS A 45 11.90 -0.34 -0.82
C LYS A 45 12.41 1.08 -1.02
N ASP A 46 13.71 1.30 -0.86
CA ASP A 46 14.32 2.63 -0.99
C ASP A 46 14.25 3.14 -2.43
N ASP A 47 14.58 2.30 -3.42
CA ASP A 47 14.49 2.62 -4.85
C ASP A 47 13.04 2.97 -5.25
N MET A 48 12.06 2.18 -4.80
CA MET A 48 10.64 2.42 -5.08
C MET A 48 10.14 3.70 -4.40
N THR A 49 10.60 4.00 -3.19
CA THR A 49 10.28 5.24 -2.48
C THR A 49 10.84 6.47 -3.20
N ALA A 50 12.07 6.39 -3.71
CA ALA A 50 12.69 7.45 -4.47
C ALA A 50 11.96 7.71 -5.80
N ALA A 51 11.65 6.65 -6.56
CA ALA A 51 10.90 6.75 -7.80
C ALA A 51 9.50 7.33 -7.59
N PHE A 52 8.81 6.92 -6.51
CA PHE A 52 7.50 7.46 -6.15
C PHE A 52 7.56 8.96 -5.87
N LYS A 53 8.54 9.43 -5.07
CA LYS A 53 8.74 10.85 -4.80
C LYS A 53 9.00 11.67 -6.06
N GLU A 54 9.77 11.14 -7.01
CA GLU A 54 10.03 11.85 -8.27
C GLU A 54 8.75 12.00 -9.10
N HIS A 55 7.95 10.93 -9.20
CA HIS A 55 6.66 10.97 -9.88
C HIS A 55 5.67 11.92 -9.21
N GLU A 56 5.60 11.90 -7.87
CA GLU A 56 4.75 12.80 -7.07
C GLU A 56 5.10 14.27 -7.34
N GLN A 57 6.39 14.62 -7.33
CA GLN A 57 6.84 15.99 -7.62
C GLN A 57 6.52 16.44 -9.05
N LYS A 58 6.62 15.53 -10.04
CA LYS A 58 6.24 15.84 -11.43
C LYS A 58 4.74 16.12 -11.53
N LEU A 59 3.92 15.26 -10.94
CA LEU A 59 2.46 15.42 -10.87
C LEU A 59 2.05 16.70 -10.17
N GLU A 60 2.67 17.04 -9.03
CA GLU A 60 2.39 18.29 -8.31
C GLU A 60 2.67 19.53 -9.18
N LYS A 61 3.78 19.54 -9.92
CA LYS A 61 4.11 20.64 -10.84
C LYS A 61 3.09 20.79 -11.95
N GLU A 62 2.64 19.68 -12.53
CA GLU A 62 1.65 19.66 -13.60
C GLU A 62 0.28 20.16 -13.09
N ILE A 63 -0.14 19.70 -11.90
CA ILE A 63 -1.36 20.19 -11.23
C ILE A 63 -1.26 21.69 -10.95
N GLN A 64 -0.12 22.19 -10.47
CA GLN A 64 0.07 23.62 -10.23
C GLN A 64 -0.01 24.45 -11.52
N PHE A 65 0.56 23.95 -12.62
CA PHE A 65 0.48 24.59 -13.93
C PHE A 65 -0.97 24.65 -14.42
N LEU A 66 -1.68 23.53 -14.40
CA LEU A 66 -3.09 23.45 -14.81
C LEU A 66 -3.99 24.32 -13.95
N ASN A 67 -3.78 24.38 -12.63
CA ASN A 67 -4.54 25.25 -11.75
C ASN A 67 -4.33 26.74 -12.09
N LYS A 68 -3.10 27.15 -12.43
CA LYS A 68 -2.85 28.54 -12.86
C LYS A 68 -3.58 28.87 -14.16
N GLU A 69 -3.55 27.96 -15.14
CA GLU A 69 -4.27 28.14 -16.40
C GLU A 69 -5.80 28.16 -16.21
N LEU A 70 -6.31 27.33 -15.29
CA LEU A 70 -7.72 27.31 -14.94
C LEU A 70 -8.13 28.64 -14.29
N GLU A 71 -7.35 29.15 -13.34
CA GLU A 71 -7.65 30.42 -12.67
C GLU A 71 -7.58 31.61 -13.64
N SER A 72 -6.63 31.61 -14.60
CA SER A 72 -6.62 32.66 -15.64
C SER A 72 -7.87 32.61 -16.52
N LYS A 73 -8.28 31.41 -16.96
CA LYS A 73 -9.52 31.25 -17.75
C LYS A 73 -10.77 31.61 -16.96
N LYS A 74 -10.84 31.28 -15.66
CA LYS A 74 -11.95 31.70 -14.79
C LYS A 74 -12.03 33.21 -14.68
N LYS A 75 -10.88 33.89 -14.53
CA LYS A 75 -10.82 35.35 -14.46
C LYS A 75 -11.31 35.99 -15.77
N GLU A 76 -10.84 35.51 -16.92
CA GLU A 76 -11.35 35.97 -18.23
C GLU A 76 -12.87 35.82 -18.33
N LEU A 77 -13.42 34.71 -17.84
CA LEU A 77 -14.85 34.44 -17.86
C LEU A 77 -15.63 35.36 -16.89
N LEU A 78 -15.06 35.63 -15.70
CA LEU A 78 -15.62 36.60 -14.75
C LEU A 78 -15.65 38.01 -15.32
N ASP A 79 -14.54 38.47 -15.91
CA ASP A 79 -14.42 39.79 -16.54
C ASP A 79 -15.46 39.94 -17.67
N LEU A 80 -15.67 38.89 -18.48
CA LEU A 80 -16.73 38.85 -19.49
C LEU A 80 -18.13 38.86 -18.86
N SER A 81 -18.32 38.22 -17.70
CA SER A 81 -19.61 38.18 -17.01
C SER A 81 -19.99 39.52 -16.37
N GLU A 82 -19.02 40.27 -15.83
CA GLU A 82 -19.25 41.60 -15.23
C GLU A 82 -19.62 42.65 -16.28
N GLN A 83 -19.12 42.49 -17.51
CA GLN A 83 -19.52 43.32 -18.65
C GLN A 83 -20.98 43.08 -19.09
N LEU A 84 -21.58 41.96 -18.68
CA LEU A 84 -22.99 41.65 -18.96
C LEU A 84 -23.87 42.21 -17.84
N SER A 85 -24.86 43.03 -18.18
CA SER A 85 -25.86 43.50 -17.20
C SER A 85 -26.62 42.31 -16.60
N GLN A 86 -26.53 42.12 -15.29
CA GLN A 86 -27.26 41.08 -14.54
C GLN A 86 -28.78 41.28 -14.60
N GLU A 87 -29.24 42.51 -14.84
CA GLU A 87 -30.67 42.84 -14.98
C GLU A 87 -31.04 43.21 -16.41
N MET A 88 -32.07 42.54 -16.95
CA MET A 88 -32.62 42.84 -18.26
C MET A 88 -33.62 44.01 -18.18
N LYS A 89 -33.17 45.23 -18.49
CA LYS A 89 -34.04 46.42 -18.53
C LYS A 89 -34.88 46.45 -19.82
N ILE A 90 -36.19 46.26 -19.69
CA ILE A 90 -37.16 46.35 -20.79
C ILE A 90 -37.76 47.76 -20.84
N LYS A 91 -37.66 48.44 -21.99
CA LYS A 91 -38.22 49.78 -22.20
C LYS A 91 -39.68 49.69 -22.65
N ALA A 92 -40.61 50.01 -21.75
CA ALA A 92 -42.01 50.17 -22.11
C ALA A 92 -42.28 51.54 -22.74
N LYS A 93 -43.17 51.59 -23.74
CA LYS A 93 -43.68 52.83 -24.36
C LYS A 93 -44.79 53.49 -23.55
N GLY A 94 -45.40 52.78 -22.60
CA GLY A 94 -46.49 53.25 -21.77
C GLY A 94 -47.35 52.10 -21.27
N LYS A 95 -48.48 52.41 -20.65
CA LYS A 95 -49.49 51.43 -20.23
C LYS A 95 -50.68 51.44 -21.18
N GLU A 96 -51.22 50.27 -21.47
CA GLU A 96 -52.45 50.13 -22.22
C GLU A 96 -53.63 50.71 -21.42
N LYS A 97 -54.49 51.45 -22.12
CA LYS A 97 -55.68 52.08 -21.57
C LYS A 97 -56.89 51.58 -22.33
N LYS A 98 -57.90 51.11 -21.60
CA LYS A 98 -59.18 50.69 -22.14
C LYS A 98 -60.22 51.74 -21.80
N THR A 99 -60.97 52.17 -22.81
CA THR A 99 -62.05 53.14 -22.67
C THR A 99 -63.37 52.38 -22.58
N GLU A 100 -64.06 52.51 -21.46
CA GLU A 100 -65.36 51.89 -21.23
C GLU A 100 -66.44 52.97 -21.15
N VAL A 101 -67.56 52.75 -21.84
CA VAL A 101 -68.69 53.68 -21.81
C VAL A 101 -69.61 53.25 -20.67
N VAL A 102 -69.65 54.03 -19.59
CA VAL A 102 -70.45 53.75 -18.40
C VAL A 102 -71.70 54.64 -18.43
N LYS A 103 -72.89 54.07 -18.25
CA LYS A 103 -74.13 54.85 -18.14
C LYS A 103 -74.21 55.54 -16.78
N LYS A 104 -74.37 56.87 -16.77
CA LYS A 104 -74.73 57.69 -15.60
C LYS A 104 -76.17 58.17 -15.79
N GLY A 105 -77.15 57.30 -15.53
CA GLY A 105 -78.59 57.62 -15.60
C GLY A 105 -79.26 57.37 -16.96
N LEU A 106 -80.55 57.72 -17.05
CA LEU A 106 -81.47 57.28 -18.13
C LEU A 106 -81.14 57.83 -19.54
N PHE A 107 -80.37 58.93 -19.63
CA PHE A 107 -80.03 59.58 -20.91
C PHE A 107 -78.57 60.04 -21.06
N LYS A 108 -77.65 59.69 -20.13
CA LYS A 108 -76.25 60.14 -20.19
C LYS A 108 -75.27 58.98 -20.03
N SER A 109 -74.25 58.96 -20.88
CA SER A 109 -73.13 58.03 -20.83
C SER A 109 -71.81 58.79 -20.74
N GLU A 110 -70.90 58.32 -19.89
CA GLU A 110 -69.58 58.89 -19.68
C GLU A 110 -68.51 57.90 -20.17
N LYS A 111 -67.51 58.40 -20.90
CA LYS A 111 -66.35 57.60 -21.29
C LYS A 111 -65.36 57.60 -20.14
N VAL A 112 -65.14 56.44 -19.52
CA VAL A 112 -64.17 56.25 -18.45
C VAL A 112 -62.98 55.50 -19.01
N THR A 113 -61.80 56.12 -18.96
CA THR A 113 -60.54 55.49 -19.39
C THR A 113 -59.85 54.86 -18.18
N LYS A 114 -59.59 53.56 -18.21
CA LYS A 114 -58.88 52.83 -17.15
C LYS A 114 -57.62 52.19 -17.71
N GLU A 115 -56.53 52.21 -16.94
CA GLU A 115 -55.32 51.44 -17.28
C GLU A 115 -55.63 49.95 -17.13
N THR A 116 -55.21 49.13 -18.08
CA THR A 116 -55.48 47.68 -18.07
C THR A 116 -54.46 46.89 -17.26
N GLY A 117 -53.38 47.53 -16.79
CA GLY A 117 -52.24 46.88 -16.15
C GLY A 117 -51.21 46.32 -17.13
N ASN A 118 -51.52 46.28 -18.43
CA ASN A 118 -50.59 45.80 -19.46
C ASN A 118 -49.61 46.90 -19.89
N TRP A 119 -48.34 46.53 -20.05
CA TRP A 119 -47.30 47.42 -20.57
C TRP A 119 -47.21 47.31 -22.09
N ILE A 120 -47.18 48.45 -22.77
CA ILE A 120 -46.99 48.51 -24.22
C ILE A 120 -45.50 48.48 -24.50
N ILE A 121 -45.05 47.49 -25.27
CA ILE A 121 -43.65 47.33 -25.67
C ILE A 121 -43.54 47.58 -27.17
N GLY A 122 -42.50 48.29 -27.60
CA GLY A 122 -42.22 48.45 -29.02
C GLY A 122 -41.82 47.12 -29.66
N THR A 123 -42.19 46.90 -30.92
CA THR A 123 -41.76 45.70 -31.67
C THR A 123 -40.24 45.57 -31.77
N SER A 124 -39.52 46.69 -31.86
CA SER A 124 -38.04 46.71 -31.82
C SER A 124 -37.48 46.26 -30.48
N GLU A 125 -38.09 46.69 -29.38
CA GLU A 125 -37.70 46.31 -28.02
C GLU A 125 -38.02 44.84 -27.75
N LEU A 126 -39.20 44.37 -28.18
CA LEU A 126 -39.58 42.95 -28.11
C LEU A 126 -38.59 42.08 -28.89
N LYS A 127 -38.21 42.49 -30.12
CA LYS A 127 -37.17 41.79 -30.91
C LYS A 127 -35.81 41.80 -30.20
N ARG A 128 -35.44 42.90 -29.51
CA ARG A 128 -34.20 42.98 -28.73
C ARG A 128 -34.19 41.96 -27.59
N VAL A 129 -35.26 41.94 -26.80
CA VAL A 129 -35.44 41.00 -25.68
C VAL A 129 -35.42 39.56 -26.19
N GLN A 130 -36.13 39.27 -27.30
CA GLN A 130 -36.16 37.94 -27.88
C GLN A 130 -34.77 37.45 -28.32
N LYS A 131 -33.94 38.32 -28.91
CA LYS A 131 -32.55 37.99 -29.25
C LYS A 131 -31.70 37.67 -28.01
N MET A 132 -31.83 38.47 -26.94
CA MET A 132 -31.11 38.25 -25.69
C MET A 132 -31.51 36.94 -25.01
N VAL A 133 -32.81 36.66 -24.91
CA VAL A 133 -33.34 35.42 -24.34
C VAL A 133 -32.86 34.20 -25.13
N ASN A 134 -32.89 34.27 -26.47
CA ASN A 134 -32.37 33.19 -27.30
C ASN A 134 -30.87 32.95 -27.11
N ALA A 135 -30.06 34.01 -27.02
CA ALA A 135 -28.63 33.89 -26.76
C ALA A 135 -28.36 33.26 -25.38
N ALA A 136 -29.06 33.71 -24.34
CA ALA A 136 -28.94 33.14 -22.99
C ALA A 136 -29.35 31.65 -22.95
N TYR A 137 -30.43 31.29 -23.66
CA TYR A 137 -30.84 29.89 -23.78
C TYR A 137 -29.78 29.02 -24.47
N VAL A 138 -29.17 29.51 -25.55
CA VAL A 138 -28.07 28.81 -26.22
C VAL A 138 -26.89 28.60 -25.28
N VAL A 139 -26.45 29.64 -24.55
CA VAL A 139 -25.35 29.53 -23.59
C VAL A 139 -25.67 28.52 -22.47
N LYS A 140 -26.87 28.59 -21.89
CA LYS A 140 -27.31 27.64 -20.86
C LYS A 140 -27.26 26.20 -21.39
N LYS A 141 -27.82 25.97 -22.57
CA LYS A 141 -27.82 24.65 -23.21
C LYS A 141 -26.40 24.14 -23.48
N ASP A 142 -25.50 25.02 -23.93
CA ASP A 142 -24.11 24.67 -24.18
C ASP A 142 -23.37 24.31 -22.89
N TYR A 143 -23.62 25.06 -21.80
CA TYR A 143 -23.08 24.77 -20.48
C TYR A 143 -23.57 23.44 -19.93
N GLU A 144 -24.88 23.18 -20.01
CA GLU A 144 -25.47 21.89 -19.63
C GLU A 144 -24.87 20.74 -20.47
N ARG A 145 -24.64 20.95 -21.77
CA ARG A 145 -23.92 19.96 -22.61
C ARG A 145 -22.50 19.74 -22.11
N LEU A 146 -21.74 20.80 -21.83
CA LEU A 146 -20.36 20.72 -21.35
C LEU A 146 -20.25 20.03 -19.99
N GLN A 147 -21.20 20.23 -19.08
CA GLN A 147 -21.23 19.51 -17.80
C GLN A 147 -21.50 18.01 -17.95
N ASN A 148 -22.18 17.62 -19.03
CA ASN A 148 -22.51 16.22 -19.32
C ASN A 148 -21.56 15.58 -20.34
N THR A 149 -20.43 16.23 -20.66
CA THR A 149 -19.41 15.58 -21.50
C THR A 149 -18.75 14.43 -20.75
N ASP A 150 -18.28 13.48 -21.55
CA ASP A 150 -17.43 12.37 -21.12
C ASP A 150 -16.25 12.86 -20.26
N LEU A 151 -15.56 13.91 -20.68
CA LEU A 151 -14.38 14.44 -19.97
C LEU A 151 -14.68 14.92 -18.54
N VAL A 152 -15.82 15.60 -18.31
CA VAL A 152 -16.18 16.09 -16.97
C VAL A 152 -16.55 14.93 -16.06
N GLN A 153 -17.30 13.96 -16.58
CA GLN A 153 -17.66 12.74 -15.85
C GLN A 153 -16.44 11.89 -15.54
N GLU A 154 -15.55 11.70 -16.52
CA GLU A 154 -14.29 10.98 -16.35
C GLU A 154 -13.41 11.64 -15.30
N ASN A 155 -13.29 12.97 -15.30
CA ASN A 155 -12.51 13.69 -14.29
C ASN A 155 -13.08 13.48 -12.87
N GLN A 156 -14.41 13.50 -12.72
CA GLN A 156 -15.05 13.20 -11.43
C GLN A 156 -14.77 11.76 -10.99
N ASN A 157 -14.89 10.79 -11.90
CA ASN A 157 -14.60 9.39 -11.62
C ASN A 157 -13.13 9.17 -11.23
N LEU A 158 -12.20 9.82 -11.95
CA LEU A 158 -10.77 9.79 -11.65
C LEU A 158 -10.46 10.35 -10.26
N ARG A 159 -11.14 11.42 -9.83
CA ARG A 159 -10.99 11.96 -8.47
C ARG A 159 -11.42 10.96 -7.41
N VAL A 160 -12.59 10.34 -7.58
CA VAL A 160 -13.11 9.32 -6.64
C VAL A 160 -12.16 8.12 -6.59
N HIS A 161 -11.72 7.64 -7.75
CA HIS A 161 -10.79 6.52 -7.83
C HIS A 161 -9.43 6.85 -7.21
N GLY A 162 -8.91 8.07 -7.42
CA GLY A 162 -7.68 8.55 -6.79
C GLY A 162 -7.77 8.60 -5.26
N GLU A 163 -8.90 9.03 -4.69
CA GLU A 163 -9.10 8.98 -3.24
C GLU A 163 -9.14 7.55 -2.70
N TYR A 164 -9.80 6.63 -3.42
CA TYR A 164 -9.83 5.22 -3.06
C TYR A 164 -8.42 4.61 -3.05
N LEU A 165 -7.65 4.80 -4.14
CA LEU A 165 -6.27 4.30 -4.24
C LEU A 165 -5.35 4.90 -3.17
N LYS A 166 -5.54 6.19 -2.82
CA LYS A 166 -4.78 6.83 -1.74
C LYS A 166 -5.06 6.18 -0.39
N LYS A 167 -6.31 5.82 -0.11
CA LYS A 167 -6.70 5.12 1.11
C LYS A 167 -6.12 3.71 1.15
N GLU A 168 -6.21 2.97 0.05
CA GLU A 168 -5.66 1.61 -0.08
C GLU A 168 -4.13 1.59 0.09
N ASN A 169 -3.41 2.52 -0.56
CA ASN A 169 -1.96 2.67 -0.37
C ASN A 169 -1.58 2.97 1.08
N LYS A 170 -2.38 3.77 1.78
CA LYS A 170 -2.13 4.07 3.21
C LYS A 170 -2.30 2.83 4.08
N GLU A 171 -3.32 2.01 3.81
CA GLU A 171 -3.55 0.74 4.50
C GLU A 171 -2.41 -0.25 4.24
N LEU A 172 -2.01 -0.41 2.98
CA LEU A 172 -0.87 -1.26 2.60
C LEU A 172 0.43 -0.82 3.27
N SER A 173 0.65 0.49 3.40
CA SER A 173 1.81 1.01 4.11
C SER A 173 1.82 0.59 5.58
N TYR A 174 0.67 0.64 6.27
CA TYR A 174 0.58 0.21 7.67
C TYR A 174 0.84 -1.30 7.80
N GLN A 175 0.26 -2.11 6.93
CA GLN A 175 0.49 -3.56 6.93
C GLN A 175 1.97 -3.90 6.67
N PHE A 176 2.63 -3.16 5.79
CA PHE A 176 4.05 -3.36 5.51
C PHE A 176 4.92 -3.04 6.73
N ASP A 177 4.64 -1.95 7.44
CA ASP A 177 5.41 -1.56 8.61
C ASP A 177 5.25 -2.58 9.76
N ASP A 178 4.02 -3.06 10.03
CA ASP A 178 3.77 -4.13 11.01
C ASP A 178 4.52 -5.43 10.65
N LEU A 179 4.50 -5.81 9.37
CA LEU A 179 5.22 -6.99 8.88
C LEU A 179 6.74 -6.83 9.06
N TYR A 180 7.26 -5.64 8.80
CA TYR A 180 8.68 -5.33 8.95
C TYR A 180 9.12 -5.45 10.41
N ASP A 181 8.32 -4.93 11.35
CA ASP A 181 8.61 -5.01 12.79
C ASP A 181 8.59 -6.47 13.28
N SER A 182 7.59 -7.26 12.88
CA SER A 182 7.54 -8.69 13.20
C SER A 182 8.75 -9.45 12.65
N PHE A 183 9.18 -9.14 11.42
CA PHE A 183 10.36 -9.74 10.83
C PHE A 183 11.63 -9.43 11.63
N GLN A 184 11.81 -8.18 12.07
CA GLN A 184 12.96 -7.77 12.89
C GLN A 184 13.00 -8.51 14.22
N GLU A 185 11.84 -8.68 14.88
CA GLU A 185 11.75 -9.43 16.13
C GLU A 185 12.12 -10.92 15.94
N SER A 186 11.61 -11.55 14.88
CA SER A 186 11.98 -12.92 14.52
C SER A 186 13.48 -13.07 14.22
N GLN A 187 14.08 -12.06 13.58
CA GLN A 187 15.51 -12.06 13.31
C GLN A 187 16.34 -11.97 14.59
N LYS A 188 15.89 -11.16 15.56
CA LYS A 188 16.53 -11.04 16.88
C LYS A 188 16.46 -12.36 17.63
N GLU A 189 15.32 -13.04 17.62
CA GLU A 189 15.15 -14.33 18.29
C GLU A 189 16.03 -15.42 17.67
N ASN A 190 16.10 -15.47 16.34
CA ASN A 190 17.02 -16.37 15.64
C ASN A 190 18.49 -16.15 16.03
N ARG A 191 18.91 -14.90 16.23
CA ARG A 191 20.27 -14.60 16.71
C ARG A 191 20.51 -15.15 18.11
N LYS A 192 19.55 -15.01 19.03
CA LYS A 192 19.65 -15.58 20.38
C LYS A 192 19.77 -17.09 20.35
N LEU A 193 18.88 -17.77 19.62
CA LEU A 193 18.91 -19.23 19.48
C LEU A 193 20.22 -19.72 18.87
N ASN A 194 20.79 -19.01 17.89
CA ASN A 194 22.10 -19.37 17.32
C ASN A 194 23.24 -19.24 18.35
N THR A 195 23.20 -18.23 19.22
CA THR A 195 24.15 -18.09 20.33
C THR A 195 24.01 -19.24 21.32
N GLU A 196 22.78 -19.59 21.69
CA GLU A 196 22.50 -20.71 22.60
C GLU A 196 22.97 -22.05 22.02
N ILE A 197 22.68 -22.32 20.75
CA ILE A 197 23.18 -23.50 20.03
C ILE A 197 24.70 -23.54 20.05
N SER A 198 25.37 -22.41 19.86
CA SER A 198 26.83 -22.33 19.88
C SER A 198 27.40 -22.62 21.27
N SER A 199 26.77 -22.10 22.32
CA SER A 199 27.12 -22.40 23.71
C SER A 199 26.91 -23.89 24.04
N LEU A 200 25.78 -24.48 23.65
CA LEU A 200 25.51 -25.90 23.85
C LEU A 200 26.52 -26.79 23.14
N LYS A 201 26.89 -26.44 21.89
CA LYS A 201 27.95 -27.16 21.16
C LYS A 201 29.29 -27.11 21.88
N ALA A 202 29.65 -25.97 22.47
CA ALA A 202 30.86 -25.84 23.28
C ALA A 202 30.80 -26.74 24.53
N HIS A 203 29.70 -26.70 25.29
CA HIS A 203 29.51 -27.56 26.45
C HIS A 203 29.58 -29.06 26.10
N ILE A 204 28.97 -29.48 24.98
CA ILE A 204 29.06 -30.87 24.50
C ILE A 204 30.51 -31.25 24.21
N LYS A 205 31.30 -30.37 23.58
CA LYS A 205 32.71 -30.61 23.29
C LYS A 205 33.55 -30.77 24.57
N ASP A 206 33.27 -29.96 25.59
CA ASP A 206 33.94 -30.06 26.89
C ASP A 206 33.59 -31.39 27.59
N LEU A 207 32.31 -31.78 27.58
CA LEU A 207 31.88 -33.08 28.10
C LEU A 207 32.54 -34.25 27.37
N GLN A 208 32.62 -34.19 26.04
CA GLN A 208 33.33 -35.19 25.24
C GLN A 208 34.82 -35.27 25.60
N THR A 209 35.45 -34.15 25.92
CA THR A 209 36.84 -34.08 26.38
C THR A 209 37.01 -34.71 27.77
N ASN A 210 36.11 -34.40 28.69
CA ASN A 210 36.10 -35.01 30.03
C ASN A 210 35.91 -36.52 29.96
N ILE A 211 34.98 -37.00 29.12
CA ILE A 211 34.79 -38.44 28.87
C ILE A 211 36.06 -39.09 28.34
N ARG A 212 36.79 -38.42 27.42
CA ARG A 212 38.07 -38.92 26.91
C ARG A 212 39.12 -39.05 28.01
N VAL A 213 39.24 -38.05 28.88
CA VAL A 213 40.18 -38.11 30.03
C VAL A 213 39.79 -39.25 30.97
N LEU A 214 38.50 -39.38 31.31
CA LEU A 214 37.98 -40.46 32.14
C LEU A 214 38.28 -41.83 31.52
N TYR A 215 38.08 -42.00 30.21
CA TYR A 215 38.44 -43.22 29.50
C TYR A 215 39.92 -43.58 29.70
N GLN A 216 40.83 -42.63 29.49
CA GLN A 216 42.28 -42.86 29.62
C GLN A 216 42.68 -43.21 31.06
N GLN A 217 42.15 -42.49 32.05
CA GLN A 217 42.42 -42.73 33.46
C GLN A 217 41.88 -44.08 33.92
N THR A 218 40.63 -44.39 33.57
CA THR A 218 39.99 -45.68 33.92
C THR A 218 40.76 -46.83 33.30
N LYS A 219 41.16 -46.72 32.03
CA LYS A 219 42.01 -47.72 31.39
C LYS A 219 43.34 -47.93 32.12
N LYS A 220 44.01 -46.85 32.53
CA LYS A 220 45.29 -46.90 33.26
C LYS A 220 45.14 -47.58 34.62
N VAL A 221 44.06 -47.28 35.35
CA VAL A 221 43.80 -47.83 36.69
C VAL A 221 43.39 -49.30 36.62
N PHE A 222 42.42 -49.63 35.76
CA PHE A 222 41.81 -50.98 35.71
C PHE A 222 42.59 -51.98 34.86
N LYS A 223 43.55 -51.54 34.02
CA LYS A 223 44.44 -52.40 33.21
C LYS A 223 43.67 -53.51 32.48
N GLU A 224 43.91 -54.78 32.79
CA GLU A 224 43.23 -55.90 32.12
C GLU A 224 41.72 -55.96 32.42
N GLN A 225 41.29 -55.52 33.60
CA GLN A 225 39.86 -55.47 33.95
C GLN A 225 39.11 -54.39 33.17
N PHE A 226 39.81 -53.45 32.52
CA PHE A 226 39.21 -52.43 31.68
C PHE A 226 38.40 -53.01 30.51
N LYS A 227 38.82 -54.15 29.95
CA LYS A 227 38.11 -54.80 28.83
C LYS A 227 36.69 -55.20 29.22
N VAL A 228 36.52 -55.74 30.43
CA VAL A 228 35.22 -56.14 30.98
C VAL A 228 34.37 -54.91 31.27
N PHE A 229 34.92 -53.93 31.99
CA PHE A 229 34.23 -52.67 32.28
C PHE A 229 33.71 -51.97 31.01
N ARG A 230 34.57 -51.84 30.00
CA ARG A 230 34.22 -51.25 28.71
C ARG A 230 33.08 -52.01 28.03
N GLY A 231 33.11 -53.34 28.05
CA GLY A 231 32.05 -54.18 27.48
C GLY A 231 30.69 -53.92 28.14
N LEU A 232 30.67 -53.75 29.47
CA LEU A 232 29.45 -53.40 30.22
C LEU A 232 28.93 -52.01 29.82
N VAL A 233 29.80 -50.99 29.79
CA VAL A 233 29.43 -49.63 29.38
C VAL A 233 28.90 -49.60 27.95
N LYS A 234 29.52 -50.36 27.05
CA LYS A 234 29.07 -50.48 25.67
C LYS A 234 27.65 -51.04 25.58
N ASN A 235 27.42 -52.20 26.20
CA ASN A 235 26.13 -52.87 26.13
C ASN A 235 25.01 -51.98 26.71
N GLU A 236 25.27 -51.32 27.84
CA GLU A 236 24.29 -50.42 28.48
C GLU A 236 23.92 -49.23 27.58
N LEU A 237 24.90 -48.59 26.92
CA LEU A 237 24.65 -47.44 26.05
C LEU A 237 24.01 -47.84 24.72
N ASP A 238 24.44 -48.97 24.13
CA ASP A 238 23.87 -49.50 22.90
C ASP A 238 22.40 -49.91 23.11
N MET A 239 22.06 -50.52 24.25
CA MET A 239 20.67 -50.85 24.60
C MET A 239 19.77 -49.62 24.71
N LYS A 240 20.33 -48.48 25.11
CA LYS A 240 19.61 -47.21 25.21
C LYS A 240 19.64 -46.40 23.91
N GLY A 241 20.32 -46.89 22.86
CA GLY A 241 20.51 -46.16 21.61
C GLY A 241 21.27 -44.84 21.79
N ILE A 242 22.08 -44.72 22.85
CA ILE A 242 22.81 -43.49 23.17
C ILE A 242 24.14 -43.49 22.45
N GLU A 243 24.51 -42.34 21.89
CA GLU A 243 25.81 -42.17 21.26
C GLU A 243 26.96 -42.43 22.24
N ASN A 244 27.81 -43.39 21.88
CA ASN A 244 28.83 -43.90 22.79
C ASN A 244 30.21 -43.25 22.52
N GLN A 245 30.49 -42.17 23.24
CA GLN A 245 31.78 -41.47 23.17
C GLN A 245 32.94 -42.32 23.72
N PHE A 246 32.68 -43.20 24.71
CA PHE A 246 33.68 -44.15 25.22
C PHE A 246 34.16 -45.11 24.12
N GLU A 247 33.24 -45.61 23.31
CA GLU A 247 33.54 -46.47 22.16
C GLU A 247 34.26 -45.72 21.04
N ARG A 248 33.89 -44.46 20.79
CA ARG A 248 34.58 -43.61 19.80
C ARG A 248 36.06 -43.43 20.16
N GLU A 249 36.38 -43.18 21.43
CA GLU A 249 37.78 -43.00 21.86
C GLU A 249 38.61 -44.28 21.73
N TYR A 250 38.05 -45.45 22.06
CA TYR A 250 38.73 -46.73 21.82
C TYR A 250 38.99 -47.01 20.34
N LYS A 251 38.00 -46.77 19.47
CA LYS A 251 38.16 -46.94 18.01
C LYS A 251 39.25 -46.02 17.48
N LYS A 252 39.29 -44.75 17.93
CA LYS A 252 40.38 -43.81 17.60
C LYS A 252 41.73 -44.33 18.07
N GLU A 253 41.80 -44.88 19.28
CA GLU A 253 43.03 -45.42 19.85
C GLU A 253 43.57 -46.60 19.02
N ILE A 254 42.72 -47.58 18.66
CA ILE A 254 43.12 -48.70 17.79
C ILE A 254 43.63 -48.18 16.45
N ALA A 255 42.87 -47.30 15.80
CA ALA A 255 43.24 -46.74 14.51
C ALA A 255 44.58 -46.00 14.57
N SER A 256 44.85 -45.28 15.67
CA SER A 256 46.12 -44.58 15.86
C SER A 256 47.31 -45.53 16.06
N ARG A 257 47.11 -46.64 16.78
CA ARG A 257 48.14 -47.68 16.95
C ARG A 257 48.47 -48.37 15.63
N GLN A 258 47.46 -48.70 14.81
CA GLN A 258 47.66 -49.33 13.51
C GLN A 258 48.47 -48.44 12.56
N ARG A 259 48.18 -47.13 12.51
CA ARG A 259 48.97 -46.18 11.69
C ARG A 259 50.42 -46.01 12.14
N GLY A 260 50.71 -46.15 13.44
CA GLY A 260 52.09 -46.11 13.94
C GLY A 260 52.92 -47.28 13.43
N TYR A 261 52.34 -48.48 13.39
CA TYR A 261 52.99 -49.67 12.82
C TYR A 261 53.20 -49.60 11.31
N ASP A 262 52.30 -48.94 10.57
CA ASP A 262 52.43 -48.77 9.12
C ASP A 262 53.50 -47.73 8.72
N MET A 263 53.91 -46.84 9.63
CA MET A 263 54.97 -45.84 9.41
C MET A 263 56.38 -46.32 9.82
N GLU A 264 56.47 -47.46 10.50
CA GLU A 264 57.72 -48.09 10.95
C GLU A 264 58.19 -49.24 10.02
N ARG A 265 57.55 -49.41 8.86
CA ARG A 265 57.91 -50.41 7.82
C ARG A 265 58.48 -49.77 6.56
#